data_AF-A0A537TFA6-F1
#
_entry.id   AF-A0A537TFA6-F1
#
_cell.length_a   1.000
_cell.length_b   1.000
_cell.length_c   1.000
_cell.angle_alpha   90.00
_cell.angle_beta   90.00
_cell.angle_gamma   90.00
#
_symmetry.space_group_name_H-M   'P 1'
#
loop_
_entity.id
_entity.type
_entity.pdbx_description
1 polymer ?
#
loop_
_entity_poly.entity_id
_entity_poly.type
_entity_poly.pdbx_seq_one_letter_code
_entity_poly.pdbx_strand_id
1 'polypeptide(L)'
;MCKLIEWPDYDQADAFRFNKVINEPDFLPLYVVRQLAQAATLVRVRRGKLVATPLGKSILSDAKRGSLLAVLFHLAFWRMDLSYFGRGLLGSWPQADAGVVLWSLSVCANDWQSAEKLTRLCTIPEAAMFSETWDRTPYAMEAKILRPLLWFGLLEHRTEKVPSGRFGEHHSYRKAELFDRLLAFDVQVDLSERGSALKAAASAARDFTRVRRGIAHPRHAAEH
;
A
#
# COMPACT_ATOMS: atom_id res chain seq x y z
N MET A 1 3.14 7.94 -29.85
CA MET A 1 2.86 8.60 -28.56
C MET A 1 3.45 7.82 -27.38
N CYS A 2 3.42 6.48 -27.40
CA CYS A 2 3.88 5.64 -26.29
C CYS A 2 5.40 5.63 -25.99
N LYS A 3 6.27 6.12 -26.89
CA LYS A 3 7.74 6.19 -26.67
C LYS A 3 8.21 7.41 -25.84
N LEU A 4 7.28 8.21 -25.29
CA LEU A 4 7.58 9.49 -24.62
C LEU A 4 7.38 9.45 -23.10
N ILE A 5 6.88 8.33 -22.55
CA ILE A 5 6.58 8.20 -21.13
C ILE A 5 7.34 6.98 -20.61
N GLU A 6 8.36 7.24 -19.81
CA GLU A 6 8.97 6.25 -18.93
C GLU A 6 8.18 6.25 -17.61
N TRP A 7 7.73 5.08 -17.17
CA TRP A 7 6.93 4.96 -15.96
C TRP A 7 7.29 3.68 -15.19
N PRO A 8 7.38 3.73 -13.85
CA PRO A 8 7.74 2.56 -13.05
C PRO A 8 6.77 1.40 -13.26
N ASP A 9 7.31 0.18 -13.39
CA ASP A 9 6.56 -1.07 -13.61
C ASP A 9 5.66 -1.07 -14.85
N TYR A 10 5.96 -0.24 -15.84
CA TYR A 10 5.25 -0.21 -17.11
C TYR A 10 6.19 -0.52 -18.27
N ASP A 11 6.01 -1.68 -18.91
CA ASP A 11 6.58 -1.99 -20.20
C ASP A 11 5.54 -1.82 -21.31
N GLN A 12 5.88 -0.97 -22.28
CA GLN A 12 5.07 -0.77 -23.47
C GLN A 12 4.92 -2.07 -24.27
N ALA A 13 5.97 -2.89 -24.39
CA ALA A 13 5.93 -4.12 -25.17
C ALA A 13 4.91 -5.11 -24.57
N ASP A 14 4.88 -5.22 -23.25
CA ASP A 14 3.88 -6.03 -22.54
C ASP A 14 2.45 -5.47 -22.70
N ALA A 15 2.26 -4.15 -22.69
CA ALA A 15 0.95 -3.56 -22.91
C ALA A 15 0.36 -3.90 -24.30
N PHE A 16 1.19 -3.94 -25.35
CA PHE A 16 0.76 -4.34 -26.70
C PHE A 16 0.69 -5.86 -26.89
N ARG A 17 1.31 -6.66 -26.01
CA ARG A 17 1.25 -8.12 -26.08
C ARG A 17 -0.15 -8.66 -25.84
N PHE A 18 -0.90 -8.02 -24.95
CA PHE A 18 -2.24 -8.48 -24.53
C PHE A 18 -3.39 -7.67 -25.14
N ASN A 19 -3.13 -6.46 -25.66
CA ASN A 19 -4.16 -5.56 -26.18
C ASN A 19 -3.93 -5.22 -27.66
N LYS A 20 -4.85 -5.67 -28.53
CA LYS A 20 -4.87 -5.33 -29.97
C LYS A 20 -5.16 -3.84 -30.21
N VAL A 21 -5.97 -3.23 -29.34
CA VAL A 21 -6.26 -1.81 -29.30
C VAL A 21 -6.08 -1.36 -27.85
N ILE A 22 -5.23 -0.36 -27.62
CA ILE A 22 -5.01 0.20 -26.29
C ILE A 22 -5.99 1.35 -26.09
N ASN A 23 -6.93 1.18 -25.16
CA ASN A 23 -7.72 2.28 -24.65
C ASN A 23 -6.94 3.00 -23.54
N GLU A 24 -7.39 4.20 -23.17
CA GLU A 24 -6.75 4.96 -22.08
C GLU A 24 -6.65 4.17 -20.75
N PRO A 25 -7.69 3.42 -20.31
CA PRO A 25 -7.60 2.66 -19.06
C PRO A 25 -6.63 1.46 -19.14
N ASP A 26 -6.26 1.04 -20.35
CA ASP A 26 -5.23 0.03 -20.62
C ASP A 26 -3.81 0.63 -20.54
N PHE A 27 -3.70 1.96 -20.62
CA PHE A 27 -2.45 2.71 -20.46
C PHE A 27 -2.41 3.42 -19.11
N LEU A 28 -2.13 2.63 -18.07
CA LEU A 28 -2.17 3.06 -16.67
C LEU A 28 -1.45 4.38 -16.35
N PRO A 29 -0.22 4.63 -16.87
CA PRO A 29 0.47 5.89 -16.63
C PRO A 29 -0.35 7.12 -17.05
N LEU A 30 -0.94 7.08 -18.24
CA LEU A 30 -1.76 8.19 -18.74
C LEU A 30 -3.06 8.32 -17.96
N TYR A 31 -3.70 7.21 -17.62
CA TYR A 31 -4.91 7.21 -16.81
C TYR A 31 -4.67 7.89 -15.46
N VAL A 32 -3.62 7.50 -14.73
CA VAL A 32 -3.25 8.09 -13.43
C VAL A 32 -2.98 9.58 -13.56
N VAL A 33 -2.11 9.98 -14.50
CA VAL A 33 -1.74 11.39 -14.71
C VAL A 33 -2.95 12.23 -15.07
N ARG A 34 -3.84 11.74 -15.94
CA ARG A 34 -5.07 12.47 -16.29
C ARG A 34 -5.99 12.63 -15.08
N GLN A 35 -6.25 11.55 -14.35
CA GLN A 35 -7.15 11.57 -13.19
C GLN A 35 -6.64 12.55 -12.12
N LEU A 36 -5.34 12.51 -11.81
CA LEU A 36 -4.70 13.42 -10.86
C LEU A 36 -4.75 14.88 -11.34
N ALA A 37 -4.41 15.14 -12.61
CA ALA A 37 -4.42 16.49 -13.16
C ALA A 37 -5.84 17.09 -13.18
N GLN A 38 -6.86 16.28 -13.41
CA GLN A 38 -8.26 16.70 -13.33
C GLN A 38 -8.72 16.92 -11.90
N ALA A 39 -8.41 16.00 -10.98
CA ALA A 39 -8.73 16.13 -9.54
C ALA A 39 -8.09 17.38 -8.93
N ALA A 40 -6.86 17.71 -9.36
CA ALA A 40 -6.14 18.92 -8.95
C ALA A 40 -6.57 20.18 -9.72
N THR A 41 -7.56 20.09 -10.62
CA THR A 41 -8.05 21.19 -11.47
C THR A 41 -6.97 21.85 -12.35
N LEU A 42 -5.88 21.14 -12.63
CA LEU A 42 -4.79 21.61 -13.50
C LEU A 42 -5.17 21.55 -14.97
N VAL A 43 -6.04 20.60 -15.32
CA VAL A 43 -6.62 20.45 -16.66
C VAL A 43 -8.13 20.36 -16.57
N ARG A 44 -8.80 20.75 -17.65
CA ARG A 44 -10.25 20.58 -17.81
C ARG A 44 -10.58 20.10 -19.21
N VAL A 45 -11.73 19.43 -19.36
CA VAL A 45 -12.25 19.04 -20.67
C VAL A 45 -12.93 20.24 -21.32
N ARG A 46 -12.53 20.57 -22.54
CA ARG A 46 -13.16 21.58 -23.38
C ARG A 46 -13.31 21.02 -24.79
N ARG A 47 -14.55 20.86 -25.27
CA ARG A 47 -14.87 20.31 -26.61
C ARG A 47 -14.12 19.00 -26.91
N GLY A 48 -14.16 18.05 -25.97
CA GLY A 48 -13.50 16.74 -26.11
C GLY A 48 -11.97 16.75 -26.00
N LYS A 49 -11.35 17.89 -25.66
CA LYS A 49 -9.89 18.00 -25.48
C LYS A 49 -9.55 18.39 -24.05
N LEU A 50 -8.45 17.86 -23.52
CA LEU A 50 -7.86 18.33 -22.28
C LEU A 50 -7.10 19.63 -22.52
N VAL A 51 -7.41 20.65 -21.73
CA VAL A 51 -6.77 21.97 -21.81
C VAL A 51 -6.31 22.38 -20.41
N ALA A 52 -5.07 22.86 -20.31
CA ALA A 52 -4.51 23.39 -19.07
C ALA A 52 -5.31 24.62 -18.58
N THR A 53 -5.65 24.62 -17.29
CA THR A 53 -6.30 25.75 -16.61
C THR A 53 -5.26 26.85 -16.32
N PRO A 54 -5.69 28.08 -15.96
CA PRO A 54 -4.75 29.09 -15.48
C PRO A 54 -3.89 28.60 -14.31
N LEU A 55 -4.48 27.85 -13.38
CA LEU A 55 -3.77 27.19 -12.29
C LEU A 55 -2.71 26.22 -12.84
N GLY A 56 -3.12 25.31 -13.74
CA GLY A 56 -2.23 24.34 -14.38
C GLY A 56 -1.06 24.98 -15.13
N LYS A 57 -1.26 26.14 -15.74
CA LYS A 57 -0.16 26.90 -16.37
C LYS A 57 0.75 27.55 -15.33
N SER A 58 0.17 28.12 -14.27
CA SER A 58 0.90 28.84 -13.22
C SER A 58 1.75 27.95 -12.31
N ILE A 59 1.47 26.65 -12.26
CA ILE A 59 2.14 25.68 -11.39
C ILE A 59 3.37 25.03 -12.04
N LEU A 60 3.58 25.27 -13.35
CA LEU A 60 4.74 24.76 -14.11
C LEU A 60 6.06 25.43 -13.73
N SER A 61 6.04 26.48 -12.90
CA SER A 61 7.27 27.12 -12.40
C SER A 61 7.98 26.21 -11.39
N ASP A 62 9.31 26.11 -11.51
CA ASP A 62 10.16 25.29 -10.63
C ASP A 62 9.94 25.53 -9.13
N ALA A 63 9.62 26.77 -8.75
CA ALA A 63 9.37 27.18 -7.36
C ALA A 63 8.15 26.47 -6.71
N LYS A 64 7.22 25.94 -7.51
CA LYS A 64 5.96 25.32 -7.03
C LYS A 64 5.97 23.79 -7.10
N ARG A 65 7.07 23.17 -7.53
CA ARG A 65 7.16 21.70 -7.71
C ARG A 65 6.90 20.93 -6.42
N GLY A 66 7.46 21.38 -5.29
CA GLY A 66 7.24 20.75 -3.99
C GLY A 66 5.77 20.79 -3.55
N SER A 67 5.15 21.96 -3.65
CA SER A 67 3.72 22.13 -3.33
C SER A 67 2.82 21.33 -4.26
N LEU A 68 3.14 21.27 -5.54
CA LEU A 68 2.42 20.44 -6.51
C LEU A 68 2.48 18.96 -6.12
N LEU A 69 3.67 18.45 -5.82
CA LEU A 69 3.85 17.06 -5.38
C LEU A 69 2.99 16.75 -4.16
N ALA A 70 3.02 17.60 -3.13
CA ALA A 70 2.24 17.41 -1.91
C ALA A 70 0.72 17.40 -2.17
N VAL A 71 0.22 18.31 -3.02
CA VAL A 71 -1.21 18.35 -3.38
C VAL A 71 -1.61 17.10 -4.16
N LEU A 72 -0.83 16.68 -5.16
CA LEU A 72 -1.12 15.49 -5.94
C LEU A 72 -1.10 14.22 -5.08
N PHE A 73 -0.12 14.11 -4.17
CA PHE A 73 -0.03 13.03 -3.21
C PHE A 73 -1.28 12.96 -2.32
N HIS A 74 -1.68 14.09 -1.74
CA HIS A 74 -2.87 14.15 -0.89
C HIS A 74 -4.14 13.77 -1.65
N LEU A 75 -4.31 14.25 -2.88
CA LEU A 75 -5.45 13.89 -3.73
C LEU A 75 -5.48 12.39 -4.05
N ALA A 76 -4.32 11.79 -4.35
CA ALA A 76 -4.23 10.38 -4.69
C ALA A 76 -4.73 9.48 -3.55
N PHE A 77 -4.27 9.71 -2.33
CA PHE A 77 -4.55 8.81 -1.21
C PHE A 77 -5.89 9.09 -0.50
N TRP A 78 -6.36 10.34 -0.48
CA TRP A 78 -7.58 10.72 0.28
C TRP A 78 -8.78 11.14 -0.57
N ARG A 79 -8.60 11.46 -1.85
CA ARG A 79 -9.71 11.95 -2.70
C ARG A 79 -10.01 11.06 -3.90
N MET A 80 -9.05 10.26 -4.33
CA MET A 80 -9.23 9.32 -5.44
C MET A 80 -9.55 7.93 -4.92
N ASP A 81 -10.37 7.19 -5.66
CA ASP A 81 -10.59 5.77 -5.43
C ASP A 81 -9.50 4.97 -6.17
N LEU A 82 -8.57 4.36 -5.41
CA LEU A 82 -7.50 3.54 -5.97
C LEU A 82 -7.95 2.08 -6.22
N SER A 83 -9.20 1.73 -5.94
CA SER A 83 -9.75 0.39 -6.16
C SER A 83 -9.65 -0.05 -7.61
N TYR A 84 -9.72 0.88 -8.56
CA TYR A 84 -9.51 0.59 -9.99
C TYR A 84 -8.18 -0.12 -10.25
N PHE A 85 -7.10 0.30 -9.58
CA PHE A 85 -5.77 -0.30 -9.73
C PHE A 85 -5.70 -1.73 -9.20
N GLY A 86 -6.50 -2.04 -8.17
CA GLY A 86 -6.68 -3.38 -7.63
C GLY A 86 -7.82 -4.16 -8.29
N ARG A 87 -8.43 -3.68 -9.38
CA ARG A 87 -9.62 -4.29 -10.02
C ARG A 87 -10.77 -4.54 -9.03
N GLY A 88 -10.99 -3.62 -8.09
CA GLY A 88 -12.04 -3.70 -7.06
C GLY A 88 -11.73 -4.66 -5.90
N LEU A 89 -10.55 -5.26 -5.87
CA LEU A 89 -10.15 -6.23 -4.86
C LEU A 89 -10.19 -5.61 -3.45
N LEU A 90 -10.88 -6.26 -2.51
CA LEU A 90 -10.96 -5.86 -1.10
C LEU A 90 -11.48 -4.42 -0.85
N GLY A 91 -12.37 -3.90 -1.72
CA GLY A 91 -13.06 -2.64 -1.47
C GLY A 91 -12.12 -1.46 -1.24
N SER A 92 -12.30 -0.67 -0.17
CA SER A 92 -11.42 0.45 0.17
C SER A 92 -10.13 0.03 0.88
N TRP A 93 -9.97 -1.23 1.29
CA TRP A 93 -8.78 -1.69 2.00
C TRP A 93 -7.58 -1.85 1.03
N PRO A 94 -6.33 -1.52 1.42
CA PRO A 94 -5.91 -0.88 2.67
C PRO A 94 -5.88 0.65 2.60
N GLN A 95 -6.46 1.25 1.55
CA GLN A 95 -6.46 2.71 1.35
C GLN A 95 -7.23 3.46 2.44
N ALA A 96 -8.31 2.88 2.97
CA ALA A 96 -9.07 3.48 4.08
C ALA A 96 -8.17 3.80 5.29
N ASP A 97 -7.16 2.98 5.54
CA ASP A 97 -6.21 3.12 6.63
C ASP A 97 -4.87 3.71 6.18
N ALA A 98 -4.83 4.43 5.04
CA ALA A 98 -3.58 4.89 4.42
C ALA A 98 -2.67 5.64 5.40
N GLY A 99 -3.20 6.44 6.32
CA GLY A 99 -2.40 7.12 7.34
C GLY A 99 -1.59 6.16 8.23
N VAL A 100 -2.23 5.10 8.72
CA VAL A 100 -1.58 4.06 9.53
C VAL A 100 -0.56 3.30 8.68
N VAL A 101 -0.94 2.93 7.45
CA VAL A 101 -0.07 2.21 6.53
C VAL A 101 1.19 3.01 6.21
N LEU A 102 1.05 4.30 5.90
CA LEU A 102 2.17 5.20 5.62
C LEU A 102 3.07 5.36 6.83
N TRP A 103 2.50 5.52 8.02
CA TRP A 103 3.29 5.58 9.25
C TRP A 103 4.06 4.27 9.49
N SER A 104 3.41 3.11 9.36
CA SER A 104 4.08 1.83 9.51
C SER A 104 5.18 1.61 8.46
N LEU A 105 4.96 2.03 7.21
CA LEU A 105 5.99 2.01 6.17
C LEU A 105 7.20 2.87 6.54
N SER A 106 7.00 4.02 7.19
CA SER A 106 8.10 4.88 7.64
C SER A 106 9.09 4.17 8.58
N VAL A 107 8.59 3.19 9.34
CA VAL A 107 9.36 2.38 10.31
C VAL A 107 9.85 1.07 9.69
N CYS A 108 9.01 0.39 8.90
CA CYS A 108 9.27 -0.98 8.43
C CYS A 108 10.02 -1.06 7.09
N ALA A 109 9.95 -0.04 6.24
CA ALA A 109 10.52 -0.06 4.89
C ALA A 109 11.92 0.57 4.80
N ASN A 110 12.68 0.63 5.90
CA ASN A 110 14.04 1.18 5.90
C ASN A 110 15.05 0.31 5.12
N ASP A 111 14.76 -0.97 4.94
CA ASP A 111 15.50 -1.90 4.09
C ASP A 111 14.54 -2.60 3.13
N TRP A 112 15.07 -3.32 2.15
CA TRP A 112 14.29 -4.07 1.17
C TRP A 112 13.39 -5.12 1.85
N GLN A 113 12.08 -4.94 1.68
CA GLN A 113 11.05 -5.86 2.18
C GLN A 113 10.12 -6.31 1.05
N SER A 114 9.63 -7.54 1.13
CA SER A 114 8.64 -8.04 0.19
C SER A 114 7.27 -7.40 0.39
N ALA A 115 6.44 -7.37 -0.65
CA ALA A 115 5.06 -6.90 -0.56
C ALA A 115 4.25 -7.67 0.51
N GLU A 116 4.44 -8.98 0.62
CA GLU A 116 3.75 -9.83 1.60
C GLU A 116 4.13 -9.47 3.03
N LYS A 117 5.43 -9.23 3.27
CA LYS A 117 5.92 -8.83 4.59
C LYS A 117 5.46 -7.43 4.96
N LEU A 118 5.53 -6.47 4.05
CA LEU A 118 5.03 -5.11 4.27
C LEU A 118 3.53 -5.11 4.53
N THR A 119 2.76 -5.93 3.82
CA THR A 119 1.32 -6.08 4.06
C THR A 119 1.05 -6.51 5.49
N ARG A 120 1.72 -7.56 5.97
CA ARG A 120 1.55 -8.06 7.35
C ARG A 120 1.97 -7.07 8.43
N LEU A 121 2.98 -6.25 8.15
CA LEU A 121 3.53 -5.31 9.13
C LEU A 121 2.80 -3.96 9.15
N CYS A 122 2.26 -3.52 8.01
CA CYS A 122 1.78 -2.15 7.84
C CYS A 122 0.26 -2.03 7.74
N THR A 123 -0.48 -3.14 7.64
CA THR A 123 -1.93 -3.09 7.46
C THR A 123 -2.67 -3.68 8.66
N ILE A 124 -3.90 -3.20 8.85
CA ILE A 124 -4.83 -3.79 9.81
C ILE A 124 -5.55 -4.93 9.07
N PRO A 125 -5.43 -6.18 9.55
CA PRO A 125 -6.11 -7.31 8.91
C PRO A 125 -7.62 -7.23 9.17
N GLU A 126 -8.43 -7.42 8.12
CA GLU A 126 -9.89 -7.56 8.25
C GLU A 126 -10.31 -9.03 8.17
N ALA A 127 -11.40 -9.38 8.86
CA ALA A 127 -11.91 -10.75 8.91
C ALA A 127 -12.19 -11.36 7.52
N ALA A 128 -12.62 -10.54 6.55
CA ALA A 128 -12.89 -10.96 5.18
C ALA A 128 -11.64 -11.54 4.47
N MET A 129 -10.43 -11.16 4.90
CA MET A 129 -9.16 -11.58 4.29
C MET A 129 -8.79 -13.04 4.57
N PHE A 130 -9.36 -13.63 5.62
CA PHE A 130 -9.05 -15.00 6.03
C PHE A 130 -9.98 -16.05 5.41
N SER A 131 -10.89 -15.62 4.51
CA SER A 131 -11.95 -16.47 3.96
C SER A 131 -11.59 -17.21 2.68
N GLU A 132 -10.45 -16.89 2.05
CA GLU A 132 -10.09 -17.41 0.73
C GLU A 132 -8.83 -18.31 0.75
N THR A 133 -8.77 -19.27 -0.20
CA THR A 133 -7.66 -20.22 -0.36
C THR A 133 -6.34 -19.56 -0.80
N TRP A 134 -6.39 -18.32 -1.29
CA TRP A 134 -5.25 -17.55 -1.76
C TRP A 134 -5.23 -16.17 -1.12
N ASP A 135 -4.09 -15.78 -0.55
CA ASP A 135 -3.92 -14.48 0.09
C ASP A 135 -3.84 -13.35 -0.96
N ARG A 136 -4.95 -12.65 -1.14
CA ARG A 136 -5.05 -11.51 -2.08
C ARG A 136 -4.60 -10.18 -1.46
N THR A 137 -4.29 -10.17 -0.16
CA THR A 137 -3.95 -8.93 0.56
C THR A 137 -2.69 -8.24 0.02
N PRO A 138 -1.60 -8.96 -0.36
CA PRO A 138 -0.40 -8.30 -0.88
C PRO A 138 -0.66 -7.61 -2.22
N TYR A 139 -1.51 -8.20 -3.08
CA TYR A 139 -1.88 -7.61 -4.36
C TYR A 139 -2.67 -6.31 -4.20
N ALA A 140 -3.61 -6.27 -3.26
CA ALA A 140 -4.37 -5.05 -2.98
C ALA A 140 -3.48 -3.97 -2.33
N MET A 141 -2.59 -4.36 -1.41
CA MET A 141 -1.59 -3.46 -0.81
C MET A 141 -0.66 -2.87 -1.88
N GLU A 142 -0.17 -3.69 -2.80
CA GLU A 142 0.70 -3.24 -3.87
C GLU A 142 -0.02 -2.26 -4.80
N ALA A 143 -1.22 -2.64 -5.28
CA ALA A 143 -1.97 -1.86 -6.25
C ALA A 143 -2.42 -0.49 -5.71
N LYS A 144 -2.76 -0.40 -4.42
CA LYS A 144 -3.37 0.80 -3.82
C LYS A 144 -2.43 1.63 -2.97
N ILE A 145 -1.32 1.06 -2.50
CA ILE A 145 -0.34 1.77 -1.67
C ILE A 145 1.05 1.75 -2.29
N LEU A 146 1.68 0.58 -2.43
CA LEU A 146 3.11 0.51 -2.77
C LEU A 146 3.39 1.09 -4.17
N ARG A 147 2.58 0.73 -5.16
CA ARG A 147 2.75 1.19 -6.54
C ARG A 147 2.45 2.69 -6.69
N PRO A 148 1.37 3.26 -6.13
CA PRO A 148 1.21 4.71 -6.06
C PRO A 148 2.38 5.43 -5.38
N LEU A 149 2.94 4.89 -4.29
CA LEU A 149 4.11 5.49 -3.64
C LEU A 149 5.36 5.43 -4.52
N LEU A 150 5.56 4.34 -5.27
CA LEU A 150 6.61 4.24 -6.29
C LEU A 150 6.45 5.31 -7.37
N TRP A 151 5.22 5.56 -7.84
CA TRP A 151 4.94 6.61 -8.84
C TRP A 151 5.25 8.02 -8.33
N PHE A 152 5.06 8.27 -7.03
CA PHE A 152 5.46 9.53 -6.39
C PHE A 152 6.96 9.60 -6.05
N GLY A 153 7.74 8.55 -6.31
CA GLY A 153 9.16 8.47 -5.98
C GLY A 153 9.43 8.34 -4.47
N LEU A 154 8.45 7.88 -3.70
CA LEU A 154 8.55 7.70 -2.24
C LEU A 154 9.04 6.31 -1.86
N LEU A 155 8.90 5.34 -2.77
CA LEU A 155 9.50 4.01 -2.63
C LEU A 155 10.42 3.74 -3.80
N GLU A 156 11.41 2.90 -3.56
CA GLU A 156 12.18 2.21 -4.58
C GLU A 156 11.67 0.78 -4.70
N HIS A 157 11.79 0.22 -5.90
CA HIS A 157 11.33 -1.12 -6.21
C HIS A 157 12.44 -1.90 -6.93
N ARG A 158 12.53 -3.18 -6.62
CA ARG A 158 13.38 -4.12 -7.33
C ARG A 158 12.64 -5.43 -7.54
N THR A 159 13.00 -6.10 -8.62
CA THR A 159 12.43 -7.38 -9.00
C THR A 159 13.52 -8.43 -9.06
N GLU A 160 13.30 -9.56 -8.38
CA GLU A 160 14.18 -10.72 -8.44
C GLU A 160 13.44 -11.91 -9.05
N LYS A 161 14.03 -12.55 -10.07
CA LYS A 161 13.44 -13.74 -10.69
C LYS A 161 13.60 -14.94 -9.77
N VAL A 162 12.50 -15.62 -9.46
CA VAL A 162 12.55 -16.84 -8.66
C VAL A 162 13.00 -18.02 -9.54
N PRO A 163 14.13 -18.69 -9.26
CA PRO A 163 14.69 -19.73 -10.14
C PRO A 163 13.79 -20.96 -10.37
N SER A 164 12.80 -21.20 -9.50
CA SER A 164 11.98 -22.41 -9.46
C SER A 164 10.47 -22.18 -9.64
N GLY A 165 10.02 -20.94 -9.81
CA GLY A 165 8.62 -20.60 -10.00
C GLY A 165 8.30 -20.23 -11.44
N ARG A 166 7.37 -20.94 -12.10
CA ARG A 166 6.91 -20.60 -13.47
C ARG A 166 6.25 -19.21 -13.60
N PHE A 167 5.94 -18.54 -12.49
CA PHE A 167 5.11 -17.32 -12.46
C PHE A 167 5.47 -16.27 -11.38
N GLY A 168 6.63 -16.38 -10.71
CA GLY A 168 6.95 -15.51 -9.56
C GLY A 168 8.16 -14.63 -9.78
N GLU A 169 7.94 -13.34 -9.97
CA GLU A 169 8.93 -12.29 -9.71
C GLU A 169 8.74 -11.83 -8.26
N HIS A 170 9.81 -11.76 -7.47
CA HIS A 170 9.74 -11.28 -6.09
C HIS A 170 9.88 -9.75 -6.10
N HIS A 171 8.79 -9.07 -5.72
CA HIS A 171 8.75 -7.62 -5.64
C HIS A 171 9.23 -7.20 -4.24
N SER A 172 10.36 -6.49 -4.21
CA SER A 172 10.88 -5.91 -2.98
C SER A 172 10.83 -4.39 -3.05
N TYR A 173 10.45 -3.77 -1.94
CA TYR A 173 10.29 -2.34 -1.80
C TYR A 173 11.13 -1.82 -0.63
N ARG A 174 11.68 -0.62 -0.78
CA ARG A 174 12.27 0.14 0.32
C ARG A 174 11.88 1.61 0.22
N LYS A 175 12.00 2.31 1.32
CA LYS A 175 11.79 3.75 1.42
C LYS A 175 12.84 4.50 0.60
N ALA A 176 12.40 5.46 -0.21
CA ALA A 176 13.28 6.39 -0.91
C ALA A 176 13.57 7.62 -0.04
N GLU A 177 14.63 8.39 -0.36
CA GLU A 177 14.98 9.61 0.39
C GLU A 177 13.84 10.65 0.43
N LEU A 178 13.01 10.69 -0.60
CA LEU A 178 11.91 11.65 -0.70
C LEU A 178 10.80 11.36 0.33
N PHE A 179 10.67 10.12 0.79
CA PHE A 179 9.62 9.72 1.72
C PHE A 179 9.66 10.56 3.00
N ASP A 180 10.82 10.60 3.67
CA ASP A 180 10.99 11.33 4.94
C ASP A 180 11.05 12.85 4.75
N ARG A 181 11.24 13.33 3.51
CA ARG A 181 11.17 14.77 3.17
C ARG A 181 9.75 15.23 2.90
N LEU A 182 8.91 14.37 2.33
CA LEU A 182 7.52 14.69 2.00
C LEU A 182 6.57 14.43 3.18
N LEU A 183 6.81 13.37 3.94
CA LEU A 183 5.91 12.90 5.00
C LEU A 183 6.53 13.12 6.38
N ALA A 184 5.75 13.73 7.27
CA ALA A 184 6.03 13.82 8.69
C ALA A 184 4.83 13.26 9.46
N PHE A 185 5.11 12.51 10.52
CA PHE A 185 4.09 11.88 11.35
C PHE A 185 4.20 12.42 12.77
N ASP A 186 3.13 13.06 13.24
CA ASP A 186 2.95 13.38 14.66
C ASP A 186 2.17 12.25 15.31
N VAL A 187 2.88 11.36 16.02
CA VAL A 187 2.30 10.17 16.63
C VAL A 187 2.37 10.27 18.14
N GLN A 188 1.20 10.40 18.75
CA GLN A 188 1.03 10.35 20.19
C GLN A 188 0.67 8.92 20.57
N VAL A 189 1.65 8.16 21.07
CA VAL A 189 1.41 6.81 21.58
C VAL A 189 1.08 6.90 23.07
N ASP A 190 -0.19 6.76 23.42
CA ASP A 190 -0.57 6.59 24.82
C ASP A 190 -0.19 5.17 25.27
N LEU A 191 0.91 5.07 26.02
CA LEU A 191 1.42 3.82 26.56
C LEU A 191 0.72 3.41 27.87
N SER A 192 -0.20 4.24 28.41
CA SER A 192 -0.86 3.97 29.69
C SER A 192 -1.71 2.69 29.64
N GLU A 193 -2.35 2.39 28.51
CA GLU A 193 -3.15 1.18 28.34
C GLU A 193 -2.32 -0.09 28.07
N ARG A 194 -1.14 0.04 27.45
CA ARG A 194 -0.25 -1.12 27.18
C ARG A 194 0.20 -1.79 28.47
N GLY A 195 0.45 -1.03 29.54
CA GLY A 195 0.77 -1.59 30.86
C GLY A 195 -0.37 -2.40 31.46
N SER A 196 -1.63 -2.01 31.20
CA SER A 196 -2.83 -2.72 31.67
C SER A 196 -3.09 -3.98 30.86
N ALA A 197 -3.02 -3.89 29.53
CA ALA A 197 -3.23 -5.03 28.63
C ALA A 197 -2.14 -6.10 28.77
N LEU A 198 -0.86 -5.72 28.94
CA LEU A 198 0.22 -6.69 29.18
C LEU A 198 0.08 -7.37 30.55
N LYS A 199 -0.37 -6.64 31.58
CA LYS A 199 -0.68 -7.21 32.90
C LYS A 199 -1.90 -8.13 32.86
N ALA A 200 -2.94 -7.77 32.12
CA ALA A 200 -4.14 -8.59 31.93
C ALA A 200 -3.81 -9.87 31.15
N ALA A 201 -3.02 -9.78 30.06
CA ALA A 201 -2.55 -10.93 29.31
C ALA A 201 -1.62 -11.83 30.13
N ALA A 202 -0.72 -11.24 30.95
CA ALA A 202 0.12 -12.00 31.87
C ALA A 202 -0.69 -12.66 33.00
N SER A 203 -1.77 -12.04 33.48
CA SER A 203 -2.70 -12.63 34.44
C SER A 203 -3.47 -13.80 33.83
N ALA A 204 -4.02 -13.61 32.63
CA ALA A 204 -4.73 -14.66 31.90
C ALA A 204 -3.82 -15.85 31.57
N ALA A 205 -2.56 -15.61 31.22
CA ALA A 205 -1.57 -16.66 30.99
C ALA A 205 -1.22 -17.44 32.28
N ARG A 206 -1.14 -16.76 33.44
CA ARG A 206 -0.93 -17.39 34.76
C ARG A 206 -2.14 -18.22 35.19
N ASP A 207 -3.35 -17.75 34.93
CA ASP A 207 -4.58 -18.49 35.23
C ASP A 207 -4.68 -19.76 34.37
N PHE A 208 -4.30 -19.68 33.09
CA PHE A 208 -4.24 -20.84 32.20
C PHE A 208 -3.19 -21.88 32.65
N THR A 209 -2.07 -21.46 33.25
CA THR A 209 -1.06 -22.38 33.80
C THR A 209 -1.53 -23.03 35.12
N ARG A 210 -2.37 -22.34 35.90
CA ARG A 210 -2.95 -22.86 37.14
C ARG A 210 -4.02 -23.92 36.87
N VAL A 211 -4.85 -23.73 35.85
CA VAL A 211 -5.85 -24.71 35.40
C VAL A 211 -5.18 -26.01 34.91
N ARG A 212 -4.04 -25.93 34.20
CA ARG A 212 -3.29 -27.12 33.78
C ARG A 212 -2.63 -27.90 34.93
N ARG A 213 -2.31 -27.26 36.07
CA ARG A 213 -1.78 -27.97 37.26
C ARG A 213 -2.87 -28.58 38.15
N GLY A 214 -4.12 -28.16 37.99
CA GLY A 214 -5.28 -28.74 38.69
C GLY A 214 -5.80 -30.05 38.07
N ILE A 215 -5.41 -30.34 36.82
CA ILE A 215 -5.77 -31.57 36.09
C ILE A 215 -4.57 -32.53 36.13
N ALA A 216 -4.09 -32.85 37.34
CA ALA A 216 -3.23 -34.00 37.56
C ALA A 216 -4.11 -35.14 38.12
N HIS A 217 -4.10 -36.26 37.39
CA HIS A 217 -4.89 -37.47 37.59
C HIS A 217 -4.93 -37.96 39.05
N PRO A 218 -6.07 -38.49 39.55
CA PRO A 218 -6.13 -39.13 40.85
C PRO A 218 -5.23 -40.38 40.87
N ARG A 219 -4.43 -40.50 41.93
CA ARG A 219 -3.57 -41.65 42.19
C ARG A 219 -4.42 -42.93 42.25
N HIS A 220 -4.10 -43.92 41.42
CA HIS A 220 -4.54 -45.29 41.62
C HIS A 220 -3.96 -45.81 42.93
N ALA A 221 -4.83 -46.05 43.90
CA ALA A 221 -4.60 -46.92 45.03
C ALA A 221 -5.51 -48.15 44.86
N ALA A 222 -4.89 -49.31 44.68
CA ALA A 222 -5.44 -50.67 44.87
C ALA A 222 -4.20 -51.56 44.87
N GLU A 223 -3.69 -52.08 45.99
CA GLU A 223 -4.29 -53.16 46.81
C GLU A 223 -4.87 -54.28 45.94
N HIS A 224 -4.00 -55.22 45.53
CA HIS A 224 -3.97 -56.61 46.00
C HIS A 224 -2.81 -57.38 45.35
#